data_AF-A0A950SBZ0-F1
#
_entry.id   AF-A0A950SBZ0-F1
#
_cell.length_a   1.000
_cell.length_b   1.000
_cell.length_c   1.000
_cell.angle_alpha   90.00
_cell.angle_beta   90.00
_cell.angle_gamma   90.00
#
_symmetry.space_group_name_H-M   'P 1'
#
loop_
_entity.id
_entity.type
_entity.pdbx_description
1 polymer ?
#
loop_
_entity_poly.entity_id
_entity_poly.type
_entity_poly.pdbx_seq_one_letter_code
_entity_poly.pdbx_strand_id
1 'polypeptide(L)'
;MRRLALPLIAVVLVAAVLGIQVAAGGGHYVPLRPANPCTPRPVSPTPAQLEPLAEQIVLLGLDSAACRLGISRERLVLVLAETRSLDPREPAVLKAGLVDAVDALDRQGRLPKVSQLLPQALDQANFPGIVKTIIEAIPDPVVDNLLPTAPLLRRTIAGLDINRLLYELNDPGQLNSVLQSAILQAALRQILDRLQP
;
A
#
# COMPACT_ATOMS: atom_id res chain seq x y z
N MET A 1 -10.74 13.14 61.88
CA MET A 1 -9.45 13.07 61.16
C MET A 1 -9.41 11.93 60.13
N ARG A 2 -9.86 10.71 60.46
CA ARG A 2 -9.81 9.53 59.56
C ARG A 2 -10.56 9.67 58.22
N ARG A 3 -11.60 10.52 58.14
CA ARG A 3 -12.38 10.77 56.89
C ARG A 3 -11.64 11.62 55.85
N LEU A 4 -10.65 12.41 56.27
CA LEU A 4 -9.81 13.23 55.37
C LEU A 4 -8.49 12.53 54.99
N ALA A 5 -8.12 11.46 55.69
CA ALA A 5 -6.90 10.72 55.40
C ALA A 5 -6.98 10.00 54.04
N LEU A 6 -8.12 9.39 53.72
CA LEU A 6 -8.34 8.69 52.46
C LEU A 6 -8.23 9.57 51.21
N PRO A 7 -8.90 10.74 51.13
CA PRO A 7 -8.73 11.64 49.98
C PRO A 7 -7.31 12.22 49.91
N LEU A 8 -6.66 12.47 51.06
CA LEU A 8 -5.29 12.98 51.08
C LEU A 8 -4.28 11.93 50.58
N ILE A 9 -4.43 10.67 50.97
CA ILE A 9 -3.62 9.55 50.45
C ILE A 9 -3.83 9.41 48.94
N ALA A 10 -5.08 9.51 48.45
CA ALA A 10 -5.36 9.44 47.02
C ALA A 10 -4.67 10.57 46.23
N VAL A 11 -4.73 11.81 46.72
CA VAL A 11 -4.04 12.96 46.10
C VAL A 11 -2.53 12.74 46.08
N VAL A 12 -1.95 12.25 47.17
CA VAL A 12 -0.51 11.96 47.24
C VAL A 12 -0.11 10.88 46.23
N LEU A 13 -0.90 9.81 46.10
CA LEU A 13 -0.63 8.75 45.12
C LEU A 13 -0.72 9.26 43.67
N VAL A 14 -1.72 10.08 43.34
CA VAL A 14 -1.84 10.69 42.01
C VAL A 14 -0.66 11.61 41.72
N ALA A 15 -0.30 12.48 42.68
CA ALA A 15 0.84 13.38 42.53
C ALA A 15 2.16 12.60 42.37
N ALA A 16 2.33 11.49 43.09
CA ALA A 16 3.49 10.62 42.95
C ALA A 16 3.58 10.00 41.55
N VAL A 17 2.48 9.46 41.01
CA VAL A 17 2.45 8.91 39.65
C VAL A 17 2.74 9.98 38.59
N LEU A 18 2.13 11.15 38.71
CA LEU A 18 2.38 12.27 37.79
C LEU A 18 3.84 12.73 37.85
N GLY A 19 4.40 12.85 39.06
CA GLY A 19 5.81 13.19 39.27
C GLY A 19 6.75 12.18 38.62
N ILE A 20 6.48 10.88 38.77
CA ILE A 20 7.25 9.81 38.12
C ILE A 20 7.16 9.92 36.59
N GLN A 21 5.97 10.13 36.03
CA GLN A 21 5.81 10.25 34.58
C GLN A 21 6.52 11.48 34.01
N VAL A 22 6.46 12.63 34.70
CA VAL A 22 7.18 13.84 34.29
C VAL A 22 8.69 13.62 34.38
N ALA A 23 9.18 13.02 35.46
CA ALA A 23 10.60 12.70 35.65
C ALA A 23 11.12 11.67 34.64
N ALA A 24 10.28 10.74 34.18
CA ALA A 24 10.58 9.77 33.13
C ALA A 24 10.52 10.37 31.71
N GLY A 25 10.36 11.70 31.57
CA GLY A 25 10.35 12.40 30.29
C GLY A 25 8.96 12.63 29.70
N GLY A 26 7.88 12.28 30.40
CA GLY A 26 6.50 12.52 29.95
C GLY A 26 6.15 14.01 29.79
N GLY A 27 6.89 14.91 30.46
CA GLY A 27 6.74 16.36 30.29
C GLY A 27 7.52 16.96 29.11
N HIS A 28 8.33 16.17 28.41
CA HIS A 28 9.25 16.63 27.35
C HIS A 28 8.96 15.96 26.02
N TYR A 29 7.72 15.50 25.83
CA TYR A 29 7.28 14.97 24.56
C TYR A 29 7.32 16.06 23.49
N VAL A 30 8.36 16.03 22.67
CA VAL A 30 8.43 16.79 21.42
C VAL A 30 8.06 15.81 20.31
N PRO A 31 6.91 15.99 19.63
CA PRO A 31 6.56 15.10 18.53
C PRO A 31 7.67 15.15 17.49
N LEU A 32 8.19 13.98 17.15
CA LEU A 32 9.21 13.85 16.11
C LEU A 32 8.67 14.47 14.83
N ARG A 33 9.48 15.29 14.17
CA ARG A 33 9.10 15.85 12.88
C ARG A 33 8.84 14.70 11.92
N PRO A 34 7.71 14.74 11.17
CA PRO A 34 7.45 13.76 10.14
C PRO A 34 8.66 13.63 9.20
N ALA A 35 8.93 12.41 8.77
CA ALA A 35 10.06 12.19 7.90
C ALA A 35 9.86 12.90 6.55
N ASN A 36 10.96 13.38 5.96
CA ASN A 36 10.90 14.02 4.65
C ASN A 36 10.55 12.97 3.58
N PRO A 37 9.43 13.11 2.85
CA PRO A 37 9.04 12.15 1.80
C PRO A 37 9.96 12.24 0.57
N CYS A 38 10.67 13.35 0.37
CA CYS A 38 11.58 13.54 -0.76
C CYS A 38 12.97 12.93 -0.53
N THR A 39 13.30 12.49 0.68
CA THR A 39 14.59 11.84 0.94
C THR A 39 14.52 10.34 0.62
N PRO A 40 15.40 9.81 -0.25
CA PRO A 40 15.40 8.38 -0.57
C PRO A 40 15.62 7.57 0.70
N ARG A 41 14.74 6.59 0.95
CA ARG A 41 14.88 5.69 2.09
C ARG A 41 15.51 4.38 1.64
N PRO A 42 16.57 3.90 2.31
CA PRO A 42 17.06 2.55 2.08
C PRO A 42 15.96 1.59 2.52
N VAL A 43 15.40 0.89 1.56
CA VAL A 43 14.40 -0.15 1.79
C VAL A 43 15.13 -1.45 2.09
N SER A 44 14.73 -2.21 3.11
CA SER A 44 15.34 -3.52 3.39
C SER A 44 15.08 -4.48 2.23
N PRO A 45 16.01 -5.41 1.91
CA PRO A 45 15.77 -6.43 0.89
C PRO A 45 14.49 -7.19 1.21
N THR A 46 13.57 -7.22 0.25
CA THR A 46 12.28 -7.86 0.40
C THR A 46 12.36 -9.27 -0.19
N PRO A 47 11.80 -10.31 0.45
CA PRO A 47 11.71 -11.61 -0.20
C PRO A 47 10.90 -11.51 -1.50
N ALA A 48 11.20 -12.38 -2.47
CA ALA A 48 10.49 -12.45 -3.75
C ALA A 48 9.05 -12.98 -3.57
N GLN A 49 8.20 -12.16 -2.96
CA GLN A 49 6.82 -12.46 -2.60
C GLN A 49 5.92 -11.29 -2.98
N LEU A 50 4.67 -11.58 -3.34
CA LEU A 50 3.71 -10.59 -3.84
C LEU A 50 3.33 -9.55 -2.78
N GLU A 51 2.86 -9.95 -1.60
CA GLU A 51 2.47 -8.99 -0.55
C GLU A 51 3.60 -8.03 -0.13
N PRO A 52 4.80 -8.52 0.23
CA PRO A 52 5.90 -7.64 0.63
C PRO A 52 6.36 -6.69 -0.48
N LEU A 53 6.30 -7.13 -1.76
CA LEU A 53 6.57 -6.27 -2.90
C LEU A 53 5.51 -5.18 -3.06
N ALA A 54 4.24 -5.55 -2.96
CA ALA A 54 3.13 -4.60 -3.07
C ALA A 54 3.19 -3.54 -1.97
N GLU A 55 3.41 -3.94 -0.71
CA GLU A 55 3.61 -3.02 0.41
C GLU A 55 4.76 -2.04 0.13
N GLN A 56 5.89 -2.55 -0.35
CA GLN A 56 7.05 -1.73 -0.67
C GLN A 56 6.76 -0.72 -1.79
N ILE A 57 6.07 -1.13 -2.86
CA ILE A 57 5.66 -0.23 -3.95
C ILE A 57 4.72 0.85 -3.42
N VAL A 58 3.74 0.49 -2.58
CA VAL A 58 2.78 1.44 -2.00
C VAL A 58 3.50 2.45 -1.11
N LEU A 59 4.39 2.00 -0.22
CA LEU A 59 5.13 2.90 0.68
C LEU A 59 6.03 3.87 -0.08
N LEU A 60 6.81 3.38 -1.05
CA LEU A 60 7.65 4.21 -1.91
C LEU A 60 6.80 5.15 -2.78
N GLY A 61 5.65 4.67 -3.24
CA GLY A 61 4.74 5.46 -4.07
C GLY A 61 4.07 6.59 -3.31
N LEU A 62 3.66 6.34 -2.08
CA LEU A 62 3.15 7.37 -1.16
C LEU A 62 4.22 8.39 -0.80
N ASP A 63 5.47 7.97 -0.59
CA ASP A 63 6.59 8.89 -0.37
C ASP A 63 6.80 9.79 -1.61
N SER A 64 6.82 9.22 -2.82
CA SER A 64 6.95 10.02 -4.06
C SER A 64 5.76 10.98 -4.27
N ALA A 65 4.53 10.49 -4.08
CA ALA A 65 3.33 11.31 -4.20
C ALA A 65 3.32 12.47 -3.18
N ALA A 66 3.65 12.19 -1.92
CA ALA A 66 3.75 13.20 -0.87
C ALA A 66 4.84 14.24 -1.19
N CYS A 67 5.98 13.80 -1.74
CA CYS A 67 7.03 14.71 -2.20
C CYS A 67 6.53 15.66 -3.31
N ARG A 68 5.80 15.14 -4.31
CA ARG A 68 5.22 15.95 -5.40
C ARG A 68 4.15 16.92 -4.91
N LEU A 69 3.39 16.55 -3.88
CA LEU A 69 2.37 17.39 -3.26
C LEU A 69 2.95 18.38 -2.22
N GLY A 70 4.23 18.26 -1.86
CA GLY A 70 4.87 19.12 -0.87
C GLY A 70 4.33 18.95 0.56
N ILE A 71 3.72 17.80 0.86
CA ILE A 71 3.16 17.46 2.18
C ILE A 71 3.86 16.24 2.78
N SER A 72 3.71 15.98 4.08
CA SER A 72 4.23 14.74 4.67
C SER A 72 3.39 13.52 4.27
N ARG A 73 3.96 12.31 4.33
CA ARG A 73 3.24 11.06 4.05
C ARG A 73 2.05 10.89 4.99
N GLU A 74 2.20 11.23 6.25
CA GLU A 74 1.15 11.15 7.28
C GLU A 74 0.00 12.08 6.94
N ARG A 75 0.29 13.29 6.47
CA ARG A 75 -0.73 14.22 5.99
C ARG A 75 -1.42 13.70 4.73
N LEU A 76 -0.67 13.10 3.80
CA LEU A 76 -1.26 12.46 2.62
C LEU A 76 -2.20 11.31 3.02
N VAL A 77 -1.78 10.43 3.93
CA VAL A 77 -2.60 9.31 4.42
C VAL A 77 -3.87 9.81 5.11
N LEU A 78 -3.78 10.90 5.88
CA LEU A 78 -4.96 11.54 6.48
C LEU A 78 -5.94 12.06 5.42
N VAL A 79 -5.44 12.73 4.37
CA VAL A 79 -6.28 13.21 3.25
C VAL A 79 -6.94 12.03 2.50
N LEU A 80 -6.19 10.95 2.27
CA LEU A 80 -6.72 9.74 1.62
C LEU A 80 -7.84 9.09 2.46
N ALA A 81 -7.67 9.04 3.78
CA ALA A 81 -8.66 8.50 4.71
C ALA A 81 -9.93 9.35 4.76
N GLU A 82 -9.83 10.68 4.55
CA GLU A 82 -10.98 11.56 4.63
C GLU A 82 -11.78 11.64 3.32
N THR A 83 -11.17 11.24 2.18
CA THR A 83 -11.67 11.02 0.79
C THR A 83 -12.57 12.09 0.13
N ARG A 84 -13.39 12.82 0.88
CA ARG A 84 -14.29 13.88 0.46
C ARG A 84 -13.56 15.18 0.10
N SER A 85 -12.26 15.25 0.37
CA SER A 85 -11.43 16.44 0.22
C SER A 85 -10.34 16.31 -0.83
N LEU A 86 -10.28 15.20 -1.60
CA LEU A 86 -9.22 15.06 -2.60
C LEU A 86 -9.37 16.08 -3.72
N ASP A 87 -8.29 16.81 -3.98
CA ASP A 87 -8.18 17.65 -5.18
C ASP A 87 -8.18 16.74 -6.43
N PRO A 88 -8.87 17.11 -7.52
CA PRO A 88 -8.84 16.37 -8.79
C PRO A 88 -7.44 16.01 -9.33
N ARG A 89 -6.38 16.70 -8.87
CA ARG A 89 -4.98 16.45 -9.25
C ARG A 89 -4.33 15.32 -8.45
N GLU A 90 -4.80 15.03 -7.24
CA GLU A 90 -4.19 14.05 -6.33
C GLU A 90 -4.19 12.60 -6.86
N PRO A 91 -5.26 12.09 -7.51
CA PRO A 91 -5.26 10.75 -8.10
C PRO A 91 -4.15 10.55 -9.13
N ALA A 92 -3.88 11.58 -9.95
CA ALA A 92 -2.81 11.55 -10.93
C ALA A 92 -1.42 11.55 -10.27
N VAL A 93 -1.26 12.29 -9.17
CA VAL A 93 0.00 12.33 -8.41
C VAL A 93 0.27 11.02 -7.67
N LEU A 94 -0.77 10.38 -7.11
CA LEU A 94 -0.68 9.05 -6.51
C LEU A 94 -0.24 8.01 -7.53
N LYS A 95 -0.88 8.02 -8.70
CA LYS A 95 -0.53 7.13 -9.81
C LYS A 95 0.91 7.34 -10.28
N ALA A 96 1.33 8.60 -10.44
CA ALA A 96 2.72 8.94 -10.76
C ALA A 96 3.70 8.45 -9.68
N GLY A 97 3.34 8.60 -8.40
CA GLY A 97 4.14 8.10 -7.29
C GLY A 97 4.34 6.58 -7.34
N LEU A 98 3.29 5.81 -7.62
CA LEU A 98 3.40 4.36 -7.79
C LEU A 98 4.32 3.97 -8.97
N VAL A 99 4.27 4.71 -10.08
CA VAL A 99 5.19 4.49 -11.21
C VAL A 99 6.63 4.81 -10.79
N ASP A 100 6.86 5.93 -10.10
CA ASP A 100 8.19 6.31 -9.60
C ASP A 100 8.76 5.24 -8.65
N ALA A 101 7.90 4.60 -7.84
CA ALA A 101 8.28 3.52 -6.94
C ALA A 101 8.76 2.28 -7.70
N VAL A 102 8.03 1.86 -8.73
CA VAL A 102 8.47 0.76 -9.61
C VAL A 102 9.81 1.11 -10.27
N ASP A 103 9.97 2.35 -10.73
CA ASP A 103 11.21 2.81 -11.39
C ASP A 103 12.39 2.89 -10.42
N ALA A 104 12.14 3.22 -9.15
CA ALA A 104 13.15 3.19 -8.12
C ALA A 104 13.60 1.76 -7.81
N LEU A 105 12.67 0.80 -7.72
CA LEU A 105 12.98 -0.61 -7.49
C LEU A 105 13.69 -1.25 -8.68
N ASP A 106 13.28 -0.91 -9.91
CA ASP A 106 13.91 -1.39 -11.14
C ASP A 106 15.37 -0.92 -11.23
N ARG A 107 15.61 0.38 -11.00
CA ARG A 107 16.97 0.96 -10.98
C ARG A 107 17.88 0.35 -9.91
N GLN A 108 17.31 -0.12 -8.81
CA GLN A 108 18.04 -0.79 -7.74
C GLN A 108 18.25 -2.29 -8.00
N GLY A 109 17.70 -2.85 -9.10
CA GLY A 109 17.76 -4.28 -9.40
C GLY A 109 16.96 -5.13 -8.41
N ARG A 110 15.88 -4.57 -7.84
CA ARG A 110 15.13 -5.16 -6.73
C ARG A 110 13.78 -5.71 -7.10
N LEU A 111 13.35 -5.53 -8.34
CA LEU A 111 12.12 -6.15 -8.82
C LEU A 111 12.37 -7.65 -8.96
N PRO A 112 11.60 -8.50 -8.25
CA PRO A 112 11.68 -9.93 -8.47
C PRO A 112 11.20 -10.25 -9.88
N LYS A 113 11.63 -11.39 -10.40
CA LYS A 113 11.20 -11.83 -11.72
C LYS A 113 9.77 -12.33 -11.67
N VAL A 114 9.04 -12.22 -12.79
CA VAL A 114 7.63 -12.65 -12.84
C VAL A 114 7.51 -14.14 -12.53
N SER A 115 8.44 -14.97 -13.01
CA SER A 115 8.52 -16.40 -12.65
C SER A 115 8.55 -16.66 -11.14
N GLN A 116 9.16 -15.79 -10.34
CA GLN A 116 9.25 -15.93 -8.88
C GLN A 116 7.94 -15.58 -8.16
N LEU A 117 7.14 -14.71 -8.77
CA LEU A 117 5.85 -14.26 -8.23
C LEU A 117 4.67 -15.10 -8.74
N LEU A 118 4.85 -15.75 -9.90
CA LEU A 118 3.81 -16.48 -10.61
C LEU A 118 3.17 -17.61 -9.78
N PRO A 119 3.91 -18.43 -9.01
CA PRO A 119 3.30 -19.48 -8.19
C PRO A 119 2.31 -18.92 -7.16
N GLN A 120 2.69 -17.85 -6.47
CA GLN A 120 1.83 -17.19 -5.48
C GLN A 120 0.62 -16.53 -6.15
N ALA A 121 0.80 -15.90 -7.31
CA ALA A 121 -0.30 -15.31 -8.07
C ALA A 121 -1.31 -16.37 -8.53
N LEU A 122 -0.84 -17.54 -8.96
CA LEU A 122 -1.67 -18.67 -9.38
C LEU A 122 -2.37 -19.36 -8.21
N ASP A 123 -1.76 -19.37 -7.02
CA ASP A 123 -2.39 -19.88 -5.80
C ASP A 123 -3.50 -18.96 -5.30
N GLN A 124 -3.32 -17.64 -5.41
CA GLN A 124 -4.33 -16.65 -4.99
C GLN A 124 -5.46 -16.52 -6.01
N ALA A 125 -5.17 -16.73 -7.29
CA ALA A 125 -6.18 -16.73 -8.34
C ALA A 125 -6.92 -18.07 -8.37
N ASN A 126 -8.25 -18.04 -8.32
CA ASN A 126 -9.10 -19.24 -8.33
C ASN A 126 -9.20 -19.87 -9.74
N PHE A 127 -8.06 -20.20 -10.34
CA PHE A 127 -8.00 -20.82 -11.66
C PHE A 127 -8.35 -22.32 -11.58
N PRO A 128 -9.04 -22.86 -12.59
CA PRO A 128 -9.19 -24.30 -12.74
C PRO A 128 -7.81 -24.99 -12.81
N GLY A 129 -7.66 -26.14 -12.14
CA GLY A 129 -6.36 -26.81 -11.98
C GLY A 129 -5.61 -27.08 -13.29
N ILE A 130 -6.33 -27.32 -14.38
CA ILE A 130 -5.75 -27.58 -15.72
C ILE A 130 -4.99 -26.34 -16.26
N VAL A 131 -5.49 -25.13 -16.00
CA VAL A 131 -4.86 -23.89 -16.45
C VAL A 131 -3.58 -23.63 -15.67
N LYS A 132 -3.59 -23.90 -14.37
CA LYS A 132 -2.42 -23.82 -13.49
C LYS A 132 -1.28 -24.72 -13.99
N THR A 133 -1.59 -25.97 -14.34
CA THR A 133 -0.58 -26.93 -14.82
C THR A 133 0.06 -26.51 -16.14
N ILE A 134 -0.71 -25.91 -17.06
CA ILE A 134 -0.17 -25.43 -18.35
C ILE A 134 0.75 -24.23 -18.14
N ILE A 135 0.39 -23.31 -17.24
CA ILE A 135 1.19 -22.11 -16.95
C ILE A 135 2.49 -22.49 -16.22
N GLU A 136 2.44 -23.44 -15.28
CA GLU A 136 3.61 -23.97 -14.57
C GLU A 136 4.57 -24.76 -15.48
N ALA A 137 4.09 -25.28 -16.61
CA ALA A 137 4.92 -25.98 -17.57
C ALA A 137 5.79 -25.05 -18.44
N ILE A 138 5.56 -23.72 -18.38
CA ILE A 138 6.33 -22.74 -19.15
C ILE A 138 7.66 -22.46 -18.44
N PRO A 139 8.83 -22.58 -19.11
CA PRO A 139 10.11 -22.30 -18.49
C PRO A 139 10.24 -20.84 -18.02
N ASP A 140 10.79 -20.64 -16.82
CA ASP A 140 11.02 -19.32 -16.22
C ASP A 140 11.73 -18.31 -17.14
N PRO A 141 12.79 -18.66 -17.90
CA PRO A 141 13.46 -17.70 -18.79
C PRO A 141 12.55 -17.20 -19.91
N VAL A 142 11.58 -18.02 -20.35
CA VAL A 142 10.61 -17.64 -21.37
C VAL A 142 9.60 -16.67 -20.78
N VAL A 143 9.09 -16.95 -19.57
CA VAL A 143 8.19 -16.05 -18.83
C VAL A 143 8.86 -14.70 -18.58
N ASP A 144 10.09 -14.69 -18.07
CA ASP A 144 10.80 -13.47 -17.71
C ASP A 144 11.14 -12.58 -18.91
N ASN A 145 11.45 -13.19 -20.06
CA ASN A 145 11.72 -12.45 -21.30
C ASN A 145 10.45 -11.92 -21.97
N LEU A 146 9.34 -12.65 -21.86
CA LEU A 146 8.04 -12.24 -22.42
C LEU A 146 7.34 -11.20 -21.55
N LEU A 147 7.49 -11.31 -20.22
CA LEU A 147 6.81 -10.49 -19.22
C LEU A 147 7.83 -9.91 -18.24
N PRO A 148 8.61 -8.90 -18.64
CA PRO A 148 9.48 -8.20 -17.70
C PRO A 148 8.64 -7.51 -16.62
N THR A 149 9.06 -7.65 -15.36
CA THR A 149 8.28 -7.20 -14.19
C THR A 149 8.02 -5.70 -14.21
N ALA A 150 9.02 -4.87 -14.52
CA ALA A 150 8.86 -3.41 -14.46
C ALA A 150 7.84 -2.90 -15.50
N PRO A 151 7.93 -3.26 -16.80
CA PRO A 151 6.93 -2.88 -17.79
C PRO A 151 5.51 -3.39 -17.48
N LEU A 152 5.40 -4.61 -16.93
CA LEU A 152 4.12 -5.16 -16.48
C LEU A 152 3.51 -4.30 -15.38
N LEU A 153 4.26 -4.03 -14.30
CA LEU A 153 3.80 -3.22 -13.17
C LEU A 153 3.43 -1.80 -13.60
N ARG A 154 4.24 -1.15 -14.46
CA ARG A 154 3.93 0.17 -15.01
C ARG A 154 2.59 0.16 -15.76
N ARG A 155 2.33 -0.87 -16.56
CA ARG A 155 1.08 -0.98 -17.32
C ARG A 155 -0.12 -1.25 -16.42
N THR A 156 0.05 -2.09 -15.40
CA THR A 156 -0.97 -2.32 -14.37
C THR A 156 -1.32 -1.02 -13.66
N ILE A 157 -0.32 -0.27 -13.16
CA ILE A 157 -0.52 1.03 -12.51
C ILE A 157 -1.18 2.02 -13.48
N ALA A 158 -0.75 2.06 -14.74
CA ALA A 158 -1.36 2.87 -15.78
C ALA A 158 -2.84 2.54 -16.03
N GLY A 159 -3.28 1.31 -15.75
CA GLY A 159 -4.68 0.88 -15.82
C GLY A 159 -5.50 1.14 -14.55
N LEU A 160 -4.87 1.48 -13.41
CA LEU A 160 -5.60 1.73 -12.16
C LEU A 160 -6.41 3.03 -12.24
N ASP A 161 -7.67 2.93 -11.82
CA ASP A 161 -8.55 4.06 -11.52
C ASP A 161 -8.49 4.36 -10.02
N ILE A 162 -7.60 5.29 -9.67
CA ILE A 162 -7.36 5.69 -8.28
C ILE A 162 -8.61 6.33 -7.65
N ASN A 163 -9.44 7.03 -8.43
CA ASN A 163 -10.65 7.64 -7.90
C ASN A 163 -11.63 6.58 -7.42
N ARG A 164 -11.82 5.54 -8.25
CA ARG A 164 -12.66 4.41 -7.90
C ARG A 164 -12.15 3.64 -6.68
N LEU A 165 -10.84 3.36 -6.63
CA LEU A 165 -10.22 2.68 -5.49
C LEU A 165 -10.40 3.46 -4.18
N LEU A 166 -10.18 4.77 -4.20
CA LEU A 166 -10.34 5.61 -3.02
C LEU A 166 -11.80 5.67 -2.56
N TYR A 167 -12.75 5.75 -3.49
CA TYR A 167 -14.18 5.71 -3.17
C TYR A 167 -14.59 4.38 -2.51
N GLU A 168 -14.11 3.25 -3.03
CA GLU A 168 -14.41 1.91 -2.50
C GLU A 168 -13.76 1.66 -1.12
N LEU A 169 -12.59 2.25 -0.86
CA LEU A 169 -11.90 2.14 0.44
C LEU A 169 -12.64 2.86 1.58
N ASN A 170 -13.45 3.88 1.27
CA ASN A 170 -14.18 4.65 2.28
C ASN A 170 -15.58 4.06 2.61
N ASP A 171 -15.98 2.98 1.93
CA ASP A 171 -17.28 2.34 2.13
C ASP A 171 -17.12 0.80 2.16
N PRO A 172 -16.70 0.21 3.30
CA PRO A 172 -16.34 -1.21 3.39
C PRO A 172 -17.48 -2.19 3.05
N GLY A 173 -18.73 -1.71 3.02
CA GLY A 173 -19.89 -2.49 2.56
C GLY A 173 -19.96 -2.67 1.04
N GLN A 174 -19.31 -1.81 0.25
CA GLN A 174 -19.34 -1.87 -1.22
C GLN A 174 -18.16 -2.63 -1.83
N LEU A 175 -17.02 -2.71 -1.14
CA LEU A 175 -15.77 -3.30 -1.66
C LEU A 175 -15.96 -4.73 -2.21
N ASN A 176 -16.75 -5.58 -1.54
CA ASN A 176 -17.02 -6.96 -2.02
C ASN A 176 -17.89 -6.99 -3.28
N SER A 177 -18.90 -6.12 -3.36
CA SER A 177 -19.81 -6.09 -4.51
C SER A 177 -19.14 -5.51 -5.75
N VAL A 178 -18.27 -4.52 -5.56
CA VAL A 178 -17.61 -3.84 -6.66
C VAL A 178 -16.45 -4.66 -7.22
N LEU A 179 -15.67 -5.33 -6.36
CA LEU A 179 -14.62 -6.26 -6.79
C LEU A 179 -15.22 -7.42 -7.63
N GLN A 180 -16.34 -7.99 -7.19
CA GLN A 180 -17.06 -9.02 -7.97
C GLN A 180 -17.53 -8.49 -9.33
N SER A 181 -18.12 -7.29 -9.36
CA SER A 181 -18.60 -6.70 -10.63
C SER A 181 -17.47 -6.37 -11.61
N ALA A 182 -16.32 -5.91 -11.12
CA ALA A 182 -15.16 -5.57 -11.92
C ALA A 182 -14.51 -6.82 -12.53
N ILE A 183 -14.38 -7.90 -11.73
CA ILE A 183 -13.88 -9.19 -12.19
C ILE A 183 -14.83 -9.79 -13.24
N LEU A 184 -16.15 -9.74 -13.01
CA LEU A 184 -17.15 -10.21 -13.98
C LEU A 184 -17.11 -9.42 -15.29
N GLN A 185 -17.01 -8.09 -15.24
CA GLN A 185 -16.93 -7.27 -16.46
C GLN A 185 -15.63 -7.48 -17.23
N ALA A 186 -14.50 -7.63 -16.54
CA ALA A 186 -13.22 -7.92 -17.17
C ALA A 186 -13.26 -9.29 -17.88
N ALA A 187 -13.80 -10.31 -17.21
CA ALA A 187 -13.96 -11.65 -17.79
C ALA A 187 -14.90 -11.63 -19.01
N LEU A 188 -16.02 -10.90 -18.95
CA LEU A 188 -17.01 -10.86 -20.02
C LEU A 188 -16.48 -10.14 -21.27
N ARG A 189 -15.74 -9.03 -21.10
CA ARG A 189 -15.06 -8.36 -22.21
C ARG A 189 -14.03 -9.24 -22.89
N GLN A 190 -13.25 -9.98 -22.10
CA GLN A 190 -12.20 -10.84 -22.63
C GLN A 190 -12.75 -12.05 -23.41
N ILE A 191 -13.95 -12.52 -23.04
CA ILE A 191 -14.69 -13.55 -23.80
C ILE A 191 -15.27 -12.98 -25.09
N LEU A 192 -15.83 -11.76 -25.05
CA LEU A 192 -16.40 -11.10 -26.24
C LEU A 192 -15.35 -10.76 -27.30
N ASP A 193 -14.19 -10.25 -26.91
CA ASP A 193 -13.06 -9.96 -27.81
C ASP A 193 -12.50 -11.22 -28.50
N ARG A 194 -12.73 -12.40 -27.93
CA ARG A 194 -12.29 -13.70 -28.49
C ARG A 194 -13.36 -14.36 -29.37
N LEU A 195 -14.60 -13.90 -29.31
CA LEU A 195 -15.74 -14.44 -30.06
C LEU A 195 -16.10 -13.60 -31.29
N GLN A 196 -15.52 -12.40 -31.44
CA GLN A 196 -15.58 -11.65 -32.69
C GLN A 196 -14.37 -12.04 -33.56
N PRO A 197 -14.59 -12.63 -34.76
CA PRO A 197 -13.53 -12.95 -35.71
C PRO A 197 -12.90 -11.72 -36.37
#